data_AF-A0A7K4VW86-F1
#
_entry.id   AF-A0A7K4VW86-F1
#
_cell.length_a   1.000
_cell.length_b   1.000
_cell.length_c   1.000
_cell.angle_alpha   90.00
_cell.angle_beta   90.00
_cell.angle_gamma   90.00
#
_symmetry.space_group_name_H-M   'P 1'
#
loop_
_entity.id
_entity.type
_entity.pdbx_description
1 polymer ?
#
loop_
_entity_poly.entity_id
_entity_poly.type
_entity_poly.pdbx_seq_one_letter_code
_entity_poly.pdbx_strand_id
1 'polypeptide(L)' 'VTATDADEGLNGHVKYSLKKITEKGSKIFLLDSETGAISLLRSLDFEEGDSYELEVQARDGGQLFDTAKVA' A
#
# COMPACT_ATOMS: atom_id res chain seq x y z
N VAL A 1 2.97 -18.67 -25.97
CA VAL A 1 3.52 -17.30 -25.96
C VAL A 1 3.76 -16.97 -24.51
N THR A 2 5.01 -17.02 -24.07
CA THR A 2 5.38 -16.91 -22.66
C THR A 2 6.01 -15.53 -22.50
N ALA A 3 5.35 -14.64 -21.75
CA ALA A 3 5.91 -13.33 -21.44
C ALA A 3 6.77 -13.49 -20.17
N THR A 4 8.08 -13.56 -20.36
CA THR A 4 9.06 -13.42 -19.28
C THR A 4 9.31 -11.92 -19.16
N ASP A 5 8.74 -11.29 -18.13
CA ASP A 5 9.09 -9.91 -17.81
C ASP A 5 10.44 -9.93 -17.09
N ALA A 6 11.41 -9.23 -17.68
CA ALA A 6 12.82 -9.29 -17.34
C ALA A 6 13.30 -7.94 -16.80
N ASP A 7 12.55 -7.32 -15.88
CA ASP A 7 13.07 -6.22 -15.07
C ASP A 7 13.85 -6.77 -13.85
N GLU A 8 14.91 -7.52 -14.14
CA GLU A 8 15.92 -7.92 -13.15
C GLU A 8 16.90 -6.76 -12.95
N GLY A 9 16.60 -5.89 -11.98
CA GLY A 9 17.50 -4.87 -11.45
C GLY A 9 16.86 -3.49 -11.26
N LEU A 10 17.12 -2.86 -10.10
CA LEU A 10 16.86 -1.46 -9.65
C LEU A 10 15.53 -0.74 -9.97
N ASN A 11 14.91 -0.96 -11.13
CA ASN A 11 13.58 -0.51 -11.53
C ASN A 11 12.45 -1.35 -10.90
N GLY A 12 12.76 -2.55 -10.38
CA GLY A 12 11.82 -3.38 -9.61
C GLY A 12 11.59 -2.93 -8.16
N HIS A 13 12.31 -1.90 -7.68
CA HIS A 13 12.09 -1.36 -6.33
C HIS A 13 10.89 -0.40 -6.33
N VAL A 14 9.72 -0.98 -6.21
CA VAL A 14 8.48 -0.26 -5.98
C VAL A 14 8.41 0.17 -4.52
N LYS A 15 8.27 1.46 -4.28
CA LYS A 15 7.98 2.02 -2.95
C LYS A 15 6.48 2.19 -2.78
N TYR A 16 5.97 1.64 -1.70
CA TYR A 16 4.57 1.76 -1.34
C TYR A 16 4.38 2.89 -0.32
N SER A 17 3.32 3.67 -0.47
CA SER A 17 2.98 4.76 0.44
C SER A 17 1.46 4.90 0.59
N LEU A 18 1.01 5.36 1.75
CA LEU A 18 -0.40 5.65 2.00
C LEU A 18 -0.69 7.06 1.48
N LYS A 19 -1.43 7.15 0.37
CA LYS A 19 -1.82 8.40 -0.27
C LYS A 19 -3.05 9.02 0.37
N LYS A 20 -4.01 8.18 0.77
CA LYS A 20 -5.21 8.61 1.50
C LYS A 20 -5.49 7.61 2.61
N ILE A 21 -5.64 8.10 3.82
CA ILE A 21 -6.01 7.30 4.97
C ILE A 21 -6.74 8.20 5.96
N THR A 22 -7.75 7.66 6.63
CA THR A 22 -8.42 8.39 7.71
C THR A 22 -7.49 8.55 8.91
N GLU A 23 -7.68 9.58 9.74
CA GLU A 23 -6.86 9.77 10.96
C GLU A 23 -6.94 8.56 11.90
N LYS A 24 -8.09 7.89 11.96
CA LYS A 24 -8.27 6.64 12.69
C LYS A 24 -7.50 5.49 12.02
N GLY A 25 -7.65 5.33 10.69
CA GLY A 25 -6.94 4.33 9.92
C GLY A 25 -5.42 4.44 10.06
N SER A 26 -4.87 5.66 10.09
CA SER A 26 -3.42 5.90 10.25
C SER A 26 -2.83 5.38 11.57
N LYS A 27 -3.68 5.22 12.59
CA LYS A 27 -3.28 4.64 13.89
C LYS A 27 -3.50 3.13 13.96
N ILE A 28 -4.16 2.55 12.96
CA ILE A 28 -4.62 1.16 12.93
C ILE A 28 -3.85 0.36 11.88
N PHE A 29 -3.60 0.95 10.71
CA PHE A 29 -2.94 0.29 9.59
C PHE A 29 -1.50 0.80 9.45
N LEU A 30 -0.59 -0.13 9.23
CA LEU A 30 0.79 0.12 8.86
C LEU A 30 1.01 -0.44 7.46
N LEU A 31 1.56 0.38 6.56
CA LEU A 31 1.99 -0.07 5.25
C LEU A 31 3.51 -0.20 5.26
N ASP A 32 4.00 -1.39 4.93
CA ASP A 32 5.42 -1.61 4.68
C ASP A 32 5.80 -1.02 3.31
N SER A 33 6.71 -0.05 3.29
CA SER A 33 7.04 0.68 2.06
C SER A 33 7.85 -0.14 1.06
N GLU A 34 8.44 -1.26 1.47
CA GLU A 34 9.32 -2.07 0.63
C GLU A 34 8.58 -3.27 0.00
N THR A 35 7.66 -3.87 0.76
CA THR A 35 6.87 -5.03 0.33
C THR A 35 5.44 -4.70 -0.06
N GLY A 36 4.91 -3.55 0.37
CA GLY A 36 3.50 -3.18 0.19
C GLY A 36 2.55 -3.93 1.13
N ALA A 37 3.07 -4.67 2.12
CA ALA A 37 2.25 -5.39 3.07
C ALA A 37 1.52 -4.43 4.02
N ILE A 38 0.20 -4.57 4.11
CA ILE A 38 -0.63 -3.84 5.07
C ILE A 38 -0.79 -4.72 6.32
N SER A 39 -0.34 -4.20 7.46
CA SER A 39 -0.45 -4.84 8.77
C SER A 39 -1.29 -3.99 9.72
N LEU A 40 -1.84 -4.63 10.74
CA LEU A 40 -2.59 -3.96 11.80
C LEU A 40 -1.66 -3.63 12.98
N LEU A 41 -1.58 -2.36 13.35
CA LEU A 41 -0.87 -1.88 14.55
C LEU A 41 -1.64 -2.20 15.83
N ARG A 42 -2.97 -2.26 15.74
CA ARG A 42 -3.89 -2.60 16.82
C ARG A 42 -5.05 -3.43 16.30
N SER A 43 -5.68 -4.18 17.18
CA SER A 43 -6.91 -4.91 16.86
C SER A 43 -7.97 -3.95 16.32
N LEU A 44 -8.61 -4.33 15.21
CA LEU A 44 -9.78 -3.65 14.70
C LEU A 44 -10.93 -3.89 15.68
N ASP A 45 -11.44 -2.84 16.29
CA ASP A 45 -12.68 -2.91 17.05
C ASP A 45 -13.81 -2.33 16.20
N PHE A 46 -14.86 -3.12 15.99
CA PHE A 46 -15.99 -2.76 15.14
C PHE A 46 -16.78 -1.57 15.72
N GLU A 47 -16.66 -1.28 17.02
CA GLU A 47 -17.28 -0.11 17.65
C GLU A 47 -16.55 1.21 17.35
N GLU A 48 -15.28 1.18 16.91
CA GLU A 48 -14.49 2.38 16.60
C GLU A 48 -14.66 2.90 15.17
N GLY A 49 -15.11 2.04 14.23
CA GLY A 49 -15.38 2.40 12.84
C GLY A 49 -15.85 1.20 12.02
N ASP A 50 -16.97 1.36 11.32
CA ASP A 50 -17.57 0.32 10.46
C ASP A 50 -16.83 0.12 9.14
N SER A 51 -16.08 1.14 8.68
CA SER A 51 -15.36 1.13 7.40
C SER A 51 -14.12 2.02 7.44
N TYR A 52 -13.06 1.58 6.76
CA TYR A 52 -11.81 2.33 6.62
C TYR A 52 -11.40 2.37 5.16
N GLU A 53 -11.44 3.55 4.55
CA GLU A 53 -10.90 3.75 3.21
C GLU A 53 -9.40 4.04 3.28
N LEU A 54 -8.61 3.19 2.60
CA LEU A 54 -7.18 3.38 2.39
C LEU A 54 -6.89 3.48 0.88
N GLU A 55 -6.08 4.46 0.49
CA GLU A 55 -5.53 4.55 -0.87
C GLU A 55 -4.02 4.36 -0.77
N VAL A 56 -3.54 3.26 -1.35
CA VAL A 56 -2.11 2.92 -1.41
C VAL A 56 -1.59 3.35 -2.76
N GLN A 57 -0.42 3.99 -2.77
CA GLN A 57 0.34 4.34 -3.97
C GLN A 57 1.57 3.46 -4.05
N ALA A 58 1.77 2.82 -5.20
CA ALA A 58 2.96 2.09 -5.57
C ALA A 58 3.77 2.93 -6.56
N ARG A 59 5.00 3.30 -6.23
CA ARG A 59 5.87 4.16 -7.06
C ARG A 59 7.16 3.46 -7.41
N ASP A 60 7.47 3.33 -8.70
CA ASP A 60 8.73 2.76 -9.15
C ASP A 60 9.88 3.79 -9.18
N GLY A 61 11.10 3.29 -9.39
CA GLY A 61 12.30 4.12 -9.54
C GLY A 61 12.30 5.03 -10.78
N GLY A 62 11.42 4.75 -11.75
CA GLY A 62 11.20 5.53 -12.97
C GLY A 62 10.23 6.71 -12.80
N GLN A 63 9.77 6.98 -11.58
CA GLN A 63 8.77 8.02 -11.22
C GLN A 63 7.35 7.73 -11.68
N LEU A 64 7.06 6.55 -12.24
CA LEU A 64 5.68 6.13 -12.48
C LEU A 64 5.08 5.66 -11.16
N PHE A 65 3.80 5.92 -11.00
CA PHE A 65 3.07 5.46 -9.84
C PHE A 65 1.68 4.96 -10.24
N ASP A 66 1.23 3.91 -9.56
CA ASP A 66 -0.14 3.43 -9.61
C ASP A 66 -0.79 3.59 -8.22
N THR A 67 -2.12 3.60 -8.17
CA THR A 67 -2.85 3.77 -6.92
C THR A 67 -3.99 2.77 -6.80
N ALA A 68 -4.05 2.06 -5.68
CA ALA A 68 -5.09 1.10 -5.36
C ALA A 68 -5.92 1.58 -4.16
N LYS A 69 -7.24 1.41 -4.25
CA LYS A 69 -8.15 1.64 -3.13
C LYS A 69 -8.43 0.33 -2.41
N VAL A 70 -8.31 0.37 -1.09
CA VAL A 70 -8.66 -0.69 -0.16
C VAL A 70 -9.83 -0.16 0.67
N ALA A 71 -10.97 -0.82 0.56
CA ALA A 71 -12.23 -0.45 1.23
C ALA A 71 -12.77 -1.65 2.01
#